data_AF-A0A7S3C2G5-F1
#
_entry.id   AF-A0A7S3C2G5-F1
#
_cell.length_a   1.000
_cell.length_b   1.000
_cell.length_c   1.000
_cell.angle_alpha   90.00
_cell.angle_beta   90.00
_cell.angle_gamma   90.00
#
_symmetry.space_group_name_H-M   'P 1'
#
loop_
_entity.id
_entity.type
_entity.pdbx_description
1 polymer ?
#
loop_
_entity_poly.entity_id
_entity_poly.type
_entity_poly.pdbx_seq_one_letter_code
_entity_poly.pdbx_strand_id
1 'polypeptide(L)'
;GVEFDDVRLSPYPQGLDPYKKAALGDASPLCGTDQCPAVTAPDGSHCVETSDIMRFIGQRCGLAPKTDAADALAMKRCLLAQQILNRSFYSLLRPLIVSFIGRNHCILLRPFIGLLGGGAAATKAPIAFLRSQLPELEEELAQAGGPYFAGDSLTYDSVALFAALRETLELACFDRAAELAPYPKLTNFMDMLESMASGWFEKRTREYQGGYASTVEYLAVTNTPIPWKRVTIQKPEDSEGKA
;
A
#
# COMPACT_ATOMS: atom_id res chain seq x y z
N GLY A 1 -5.69 22.46 -1.83
CA GLY A 1 -5.58 21.51 -0.70
C GLY A 1 -4.47 21.96 0.21
N VAL A 2 -4.46 21.48 1.44
CA VAL A 2 -3.32 21.61 2.36
C VAL A 2 -2.29 20.53 2.01
N GLU A 3 -1.00 20.88 1.98
CA GLU A 3 0.07 19.91 1.75
C GLU A 3 0.31 19.08 3.03
N PHE A 4 0.51 17.77 2.85
CA PHE A 4 0.86 16.85 3.93
C PHE A 4 2.29 16.35 3.71
N ASP A 5 3.08 16.34 4.78
CA ASP A 5 4.41 15.74 4.75
C ASP A 5 4.31 14.21 4.94
N ASP A 6 4.86 13.43 4.00
CA ASP A 6 4.99 11.97 4.12
C ASP A 6 6.20 11.65 5.00
N VAL A 7 5.97 11.45 6.29
CA VAL A 7 7.01 11.04 7.25
C VAL A 7 6.97 9.52 7.42
N ARG A 8 7.75 8.80 6.61
CA ARG A 8 7.89 7.33 6.73
C ARG A 8 8.94 6.93 7.76
N LEU A 9 8.80 5.74 8.32
CA LEU A 9 9.73 5.15 9.31
C LEU A 9 11.16 4.95 8.78
N SER A 10 11.39 5.06 7.47
CA SER A 10 12.74 5.23 6.92
C SER A 10 12.97 6.72 6.65
N PRO A 11 14.03 7.35 7.17
CA PRO A 11 15.20 6.72 7.79
C PRO A 11 15.15 6.62 9.33
N TYR A 12 14.00 6.75 9.99
CA TYR A 12 13.88 6.72 11.47
C TYR A 12 14.31 5.36 12.07
N PRO A 13 15.54 5.25 12.61
CA PRO A 13 16.10 3.95 13.00
C PRO A 13 15.42 3.37 14.25
N GLN A 14 14.71 4.20 15.00
CA GLN A 14 13.98 3.82 16.22
C GLN A 14 12.59 3.23 15.92
N GLY A 15 12.14 3.27 14.65
CA GLY A 15 10.82 2.77 14.28
C GLY A 15 9.70 3.48 15.05
N LEU A 16 8.67 2.71 15.43
CA LEU A 16 7.49 3.23 16.14
C LEU A 16 7.67 3.34 17.65
N ASP A 17 8.71 2.76 18.22
CA ASP A 17 8.88 2.66 19.67
C ASP A 17 8.80 4.02 20.40
N PRO A 18 9.37 5.13 19.88
CA PRO A 18 9.25 6.45 20.50
C PRO A 18 7.84 7.04 20.48
N TYR A 19 6.97 6.53 19.60
CA TYR A 19 5.62 7.06 19.36
C TYR A 19 4.52 6.20 19.96
N LYS A 20 4.85 5.00 20.45
CA LYS A 20 3.88 4.08 21.06
C LYS A 20 3.28 4.66 22.34
N LYS A 21 2.09 4.18 22.68
CA LYS A 21 1.41 4.53 23.94
C LYS A 21 2.27 4.23 25.16
N ALA A 22 3.08 3.18 25.12
CA ALA A 22 4.02 2.87 26.20
C ALA A 22 5.08 3.96 26.45
N ALA A 23 5.46 4.73 25.42
CA ALA A 23 6.45 5.79 25.50
C ALA A 23 5.84 7.17 25.80
N LEU A 24 4.71 7.50 25.13
CA LEU A 24 4.12 8.84 25.20
C LEU A 24 2.81 8.92 26.02
N GLY A 25 2.30 7.79 26.52
CA GLY A 25 1.00 7.74 27.17
C GLY A 25 -0.11 8.25 26.24
N ASP A 26 -0.96 9.12 26.77
CA ASP A 26 -2.08 9.71 26.02
C ASP A 26 -1.64 10.76 24.99
N ALA A 27 -0.36 11.16 24.98
CA ALA A 27 0.20 12.04 23.96
C ALA A 27 0.67 11.27 22.70
N SER A 28 0.46 9.95 22.65
CA SER A 28 0.81 9.16 21.46
C SER A 28 -0.04 9.57 20.24
N PRO A 29 0.58 9.88 19.08
CA PRO A 29 -0.15 10.19 17.86
C PRO A 29 -0.78 8.94 17.20
N LEU A 30 -0.55 7.75 17.77
CA LEU A 30 -1.04 6.47 17.25
C LEU A 30 -2.43 6.10 17.80
N CYS A 31 -3.11 7.03 18.48
CA CYS A 31 -4.48 6.86 18.99
C CYS A 31 -4.74 5.53 19.73
N GLY A 32 -3.71 4.97 20.37
CA GLY A 32 -3.78 3.71 21.11
C GLY A 32 -3.75 2.42 20.27
N THR A 33 -3.55 2.49 18.95
CA THR A 33 -3.44 1.29 18.10
C THR A 33 -2.03 0.72 18.09
N ASP A 34 -1.01 1.54 18.41
CA ASP A 34 0.42 1.23 18.21
C ASP A 34 0.71 0.72 16.78
N GLN A 35 -0.13 1.11 15.81
CA GLN A 35 -0.08 0.70 14.41
C GLN A 35 0.09 1.91 13.48
N CYS A 36 0.58 1.62 12.26
CA CYS A 36 0.70 2.59 11.19
C CYS A 36 -0.03 2.11 9.93
N PRO A 37 -0.40 3.04 9.01
CA PRO A 37 -0.10 4.47 9.04
C PRO A 37 -0.90 5.26 10.09
N ALA A 38 -0.35 6.41 10.50
CA ALA A 38 -1.01 7.41 11.33
C ALA A 38 -0.71 8.79 10.72
N VAL A 39 -1.67 9.71 10.76
CA VAL A 39 -1.54 11.04 10.18
C VAL A 39 -1.87 12.08 11.22
N THR A 40 -1.02 13.10 11.29
CA THR A 40 -1.24 14.30 12.10
C THR A 40 -1.35 15.48 11.15
N ALA A 41 -2.48 16.18 11.16
CA ALA A 41 -2.61 17.40 10.38
C ALA A 41 -1.90 18.58 11.07
N PRO A 42 -1.61 19.68 10.34
CA PRO A 42 -0.98 20.87 10.91
C PRO A 42 -1.76 21.51 12.08
N ASP A 43 -3.07 21.24 12.17
CA ASP A 43 -3.95 21.68 13.27
C ASP A 43 -3.84 20.81 14.54
N GLY A 44 -2.99 19.78 14.52
CA GLY A 44 -2.80 18.83 15.62
C GLY A 44 -3.83 17.70 15.67
N SER A 45 -4.76 17.62 14.71
CA SER A 45 -5.70 16.50 14.66
C SER A 45 -5.01 15.21 14.19
N HIS A 46 -5.27 14.11 14.89
CA HIS A 46 -4.69 12.80 14.61
C HIS A 46 -5.75 11.86 14.01
N CYS A 47 -5.34 11.08 13.01
CA CYS A 47 -6.16 10.06 12.39
C CYS A 47 -5.33 8.78 12.20
N VAL A 48 -5.95 7.65 12.54
CA VAL A 48 -5.41 6.29 12.35
C VAL A 48 -6.40 5.49 11.51
N GLU A 49 -6.00 4.29 11.08
CA GLU A 49 -6.73 3.46 10.12
C GLU A 49 -6.72 4.03 8.70
N THR A 50 -6.21 3.26 7.74
CA THR A 50 -5.99 3.74 6.36
C THR A 50 -7.25 4.31 5.73
N SER A 51 -8.42 3.69 5.95
CA SER A 51 -9.68 4.16 5.36
C SER A 51 -10.10 5.53 5.90
N ASP A 52 -9.93 5.75 7.20
CA ASP A 52 -10.26 7.02 7.84
C ASP A 52 -9.22 8.09 7.48
N ILE A 53 -7.95 7.71 7.41
CA ILE A 53 -6.86 8.56 6.92
C ILE A 53 -7.15 9.03 5.48
N MET A 54 -7.58 8.14 4.59
CA MET A 54 -7.90 8.49 3.20
C MET A 54 -9.03 9.50 3.12
N ARG A 55 -10.11 9.30 3.90
CA ARG A 55 -11.20 10.28 3.97
C ARG A 55 -10.73 11.61 4.58
N PHE A 56 -9.97 11.57 5.66
CA PHE A 56 -9.45 12.73 6.37
C PHE A 56 -8.53 13.60 5.51
N ILE A 57 -7.58 12.98 4.80
CA ILE A 57 -6.72 13.65 3.83
C ILE A 57 -7.54 14.12 2.64
N GLY A 58 -8.43 13.26 2.12
CA GLY A 58 -9.29 13.56 0.98
C GLY A 58 -10.11 14.83 1.16
N GLN A 59 -10.72 15.00 2.34
CA GLN A 59 -11.47 16.20 2.71
C GLN A 59 -10.58 17.46 2.70
N ARG A 60 -9.35 17.37 3.22
CA ARG A 60 -8.40 18.51 3.27
C ARG A 60 -7.73 18.82 1.93
N CYS A 61 -7.63 17.82 1.06
CA CYS A 61 -7.04 17.97 -0.27
C CYS A 61 -8.06 18.38 -1.35
N GLY A 62 -9.36 18.39 -1.02
CA GLY A 62 -10.41 18.70 -2.00
C GLY A 62 -10.81 17.50 -2.87
N LEU A 63 -10.54 16.28 -2.40
CA LEU A 63 -10.92 15.00 -3.02
C LEU A 63 -12.15 14.36 -2.36
N ALA A 64 -12.84 15.09 -1.49
CA ALA A 64 -14.09 14.61 -0.91
C ALA A 64 -15.24 14.72 -1.92
N PRO A 65 -16.14 13.73 -1.97
CA PRO A 65 -17.41 13.86 -2.66
C PRO A 65 -18.22 15.06 -2.14
N LYS A 66 -19.09 15.61 -3.00
CA LYS A 66 -19.84 16.84 -2.70
C LYS A 66 -21.08 16.64 -1.84
N THR A 67 -21.56 15.40 -1.69
CA THR A 67 -22.79 15.08 -0.96
C THR A 67 -22.53 13.97 0.05
N ASP A 68 -23.26 13.97 1.17
CA ASP A 68 -23.12 12.96 2.22
C ASP A 68 -23.38 11.55 1.70
N ALA A 69 -24.35 11.39 0.79
CA ALA A 69 -24.64 10.10 0.17
C ALA A 69 -23.46 9.60 -0.69
N ALA A 70 -22.77 10.49 -1.41
CA ALA A 70 -21.60 10.13 -2.20
C ALA A 70 -20.38 9.87 -1.30
N ASP A 71 -20.21 10.61 -0.21
CA ASP A 71 -19.17 10.38 0.80
C ASP A 71 -19.34 9.02 1.50
N ALA A 72 -20.58 8.63 1.82
CA ALA A 72 -20.86 7.29 2.36
C ALA A 72 -20.48 6.16 1.38
N LEU A 73 -20.77 6.33 0.09
CA LEU A 73 -20.37 5.38 -0.95
C LEU A 73 -18.85 5.33 -1.12
N ALA A 74 -18.19 6.49 -1.15
CA ALA A 74 -16.74 6.57 -1.21
C ALA A 74 -16.10 5.90 0.02
N MET A 75 -16.67 6.08 1.21
CA MET A 75 -16.19 5.41 2.42
C MET A 75 -16.34 3.88 2.34
N LYS A 76 -17.47 3.38 1.83
CA LYS A 76 -17.66 1.94 1.58
C LYS A 76 -16.55 1.37 0.69
N ARG A 77 -16.16 2.10 -0.35
CA ARG A 77 -15.06 1.71 -1.24
C ARG A 77 -13.67 1.80 -0.59
N CYS A 78 -13.42 2.77 0.28
CA CYS A 78 -12.21 2.78 1.09
C CYS A 78 -12.11 1.56 2.01
N LEU A 79 -13.22 1.13 2.61
CA LEU A 79 -13.25 -0.10 3.40
C LEU A 79 -12.97 -1.33 2.52
N LEU A 80 -13.49 -1.37 1.30
CA LEU A 80 -13.16 -2.43 0.33
C LEU A 80 -11.66 -2.42 -0.03
N ALA A 81 -11.06 -1.25 -0.29
CA ALA A 81 -9.63 -1.13 -0.52
C ALA A 81 -8.81 -1.68 0.66
N GLN A 82 -9.21 -1.36 1.90
CA GLN A 82 -8.58 -1.92 3.09
C GLN A 82 -8.77 -3.45 3.19
N GLN A 83 -9.93 -3.98 2.79
CA GLN A 83 -10.16 -5.43 2.75
C GLN A 83 -9.28 -6.12 1.72
N ILE A 84 -9.07 -5.52 0.54
CA ILE A 84 -8.12 -5.99 -0.48
C ILE A 84 -6.72 -6.06 0.12
N LEU A 85 -6.27 -5.00 0.80
CA LEU A 85 -4.97 -5.01 1.46
C LEU A 85 -4.87 -6.10 2.52
N ASN A 86 -5.85 -6.20 3.43
CA ASN A 86 -5.84 -7.17 4.53
C ASN A 86 -5.89 -8.63 4.07
N ARG A 87 -6.85 -8.94 3.19
CA ARG A 87 -7.17 -10.33 2.81
C ARG A 87 -6.34 -10.83 1.64
N SER A 88 -5.83 -9.93 0.81
CA SER A 88 -4.96 -10.27 -0.32
C SER A 88 -3.52 -9.89 -0.01
N PHE A 89 -3.18 -8.60 -0.04
CA PHE A 89 -1.79 -8.13 0.02
C PHE A 89 -1.05 -8.61 1.27
N TYR A 90 -1.47 -8.18 2.47
CA TYR A 90 -0.80 -8.51 3.73
C TYR A 90 -0.81 -10.01 4.04
N SER A 91 -1.91 -10.70 3.67
CA SER A 91 -2.02 -12.16 3.79
C SER A 91 -1.01 -12.90 2.89
N LEU A 92 -0.66 -12.32 1.74
CA LEU A 92 0.32 -12.86 0.80
C LEU A 92 1.77 -12.42 1.07
N LEU A 93 2.00 -11.34 1.82
CA LEU A 93 3.36 -10.84 2.06
C LEU A 93 4.26 -11.90 2.71
N ARG A 94 3.87 -12.45 3.85
CA ARG A 94 4.68 -13.46 4.57
C ARG A 94 5.02 -14.68 3.68
N PRO A 95 4.06 -15.37 3.03
CA PRO A 95 4.40 -16.53 2.22
C PRO A 95 5.30 -16.17 1.03
N LEU A 96 5.11 -14.99 0.42
CA LEU A 96 5.95 -14.53 -0.69
C LEU A 96 7.37 -14.15 -0.23
N ILE A 97 7.52 -13.48 0.92
CA ILE A 97 8.82 -13.17 1.53
C ILE A 97 9.59 -14.46 1.84
N VAL A 98 8.93 -15.43 2.50
CA VAL A 98 9.56 -16.73 2.82
C VAL A 98 9.98 -17.47 1.55
N SER A 99 9.12 -17.48 0.53
CA SER A 99 9.45 -18.08 -0.77
C SER A 99 10.62 -17.37 -1.44
N PHE A 100 10.68 -16.03 -1.41
CA PHE A 100 11.78 -15.25 -1.97
C PHE A 100 13.10 -15.58 -1.26
N ILE A 101 13.13 -15.53 0.07
CA ILE A 101 14.32 -15.83 0.87
C ILE A 101 14.79 -17.26 0.59
N GLY A 102 13.89 -18.24 0.61
CA GLY A 102 14.24 -19.63 0.35
C GLY A 102 14.82 -19.84 -1.04
N ARG A 103 14.27 -19.20 -2.08
CA ARG A 103 14.74 -19.34 -3.47
C ARG A 103 16.11 -18.72 -3.71
N ASN A 104 16.39 -17.59 -3.06
CA ASN A 104 17.56 -16.75 -3.31
C ASN A 104 18.71 -16.94 -2.30
N HIS A 105 18.42 -17.29 -1.05
CA HIS A 105 19.43 -17.31 0.03
C HIS A 105 19.66 -18.69 0.65
N CYS A 106 18.79 -19.68 0.44
CA CYS A 106 18.95 -21.00 1.04
C CYS A 106 18.77 -22.13 0.01
N ILE A 107 19.81 -22.36 -0.82
CA ILE A 107 19.84 -23.45 -1.81
C ILE A 107 19.49 -24.80 -1.17
N LEU A 108 19.91 -25.04 0.07
CA LEU A 108 19.64 -26.26 0.84
C LEU A 108 18.19 -26.42 1.33
N LEU A 109 17.45 -25.32 1.51
CA LEU A 109 16.05 -25.34 1.97
C LEU A 109 15.05 -25.34 0.83
N ARG A 110 15.49 -25.19 -0.44
CA ARG A 110 14.64 -25.28 -1.64
C ARG A 110 13.61 -26.42 -1.62
N PRO A 111 13.97 -27.68 -1.27
CA PRO A 111 12.99 -28.77 -1.24
C PRO A 111 11.94 -28.64 -0.12
N PHE A 112 12.17 -27.81 0.91
CA PHE A 112 11.27 -27.62 2.06
C PHE A 112 10.46 -26.31 2.03
N ILE A 113 10.67 -25.43 1.04
CA ILE A 113 9.95 -24.14 0.93
C ILE A 113 8.42 -24.34 0.87
N GLY A 114 7.95 -25.40 0.21
CA GLY A 114 6.53 -25.74 0.14
C GLY A 114 5.89 -26.08 1.50
N LEU A 115 6.69 -26.56 2.46
CA LEU A 115 6.27 -26.90 3.83
C LEU A 115 6.37 -25.72 4.81
N LEU A 116 7.29 -24.77 4.57
CA LEU A 116 7.57 -23.64 5.48
C LEU A 116 6.66 -22.41 5.31
N GLY A 117 5.56 -22.55 4.56
CA GLY A 117 4.55 -21.49 4.43
C GLY A 117 4.32 -20.97 3.02
N GLY A 118 5.03 -21.48 2.00
CA GLY A 118 4.78 -21.15 0.59
C GLY A 118 3.77 -22.05 -0.12
N GLY A 119 3.07 -22.93 0.61
CA GLY A 119 2.15 -23.91 0.02
C GLY A 119 1.01 -23.24 -0.75
N ALA A 120 0.65 -23.80 -1.90
CA ALA A 120 -0.44 -23.29 -2.75
C ALA A 120 -1.77 -23.10 -2.00
N ALA A 121 -1.99 -23.79 -0.88
CA ALA A 121 -3.17 -23.57 -0.03
C ALA A 121 -3.18 -22.19 0.66
N ALA A 122 -2.01 -21.69 1.09
CA ALA A 122 -1.90 -20.42 1.81
C ALA A 122 -2.13 -19.20 0.89
N THR A 123 -1.88 -19.34 -0.41
CA THR A 123 -2.05 -18.25 -1.39
C THR A 123 -3.39 -18.30 -2.12
N LYS A 124 -4.05 -19.47 -2.18
CA LYS A 124 -5.32 -19.66 -2.91
C LYS A 124 -6.45 -18.74 -2.45
N ALA A 125 -6.74 -18.70 -1.14
CA ALA A 125 -7.85 -17.91 -0.62
C ALA A 125 -7.64 -16.38 -0.80
N PRO A 126 -6.45 -15.82 -0.50
CA PRO A 126 -6.15 -14.43 -0.84
C PRO A 126 -6.31 -14.09 -2.33
N ILE A 127 -5.78 -14.93 -3.22
CA ILE A 127 -5.89 -14.74 -4.68
C ILE A 127 -7.36 -14.80 -5.12
N ALA A 128 -8.11 -15.78 -4.63
CA ALA A 128 -9.53 -15.94 -4.96
C ALA A 128 -10.35 -14.74 -4.47
N PHE A 129 -10.03 -14.19 -3.29
CA PHE A 129 -10.67 -12.99 -2.79
C PHE A 129 -10.43 -11.80 -3.71
N LEU A 130 -9.18 -11.50 -4.11
CA LEU A 130 -8.95 -10.40 -5.07
C LEU A 130 -9.76 -10.59 -6.36
N ARG A 131 -9.69 -11.80 -6.94
CA ARG A 131 -10.39 -12.13 -8.18
C ARG A 131 -11.90 -12.01 -8.08
N SER A 132 -12.49 -12.26 -6.90
CA SER A 132 -13.94 -12.06 -6.72
C SER A 132 -14.34 -10.59 -6.65
N GLN A 133 -13.41 -9.65 -6.43
CA GLN A 133 -13.73 -8.22 -6.37
C GLN A 133 -13.58 -7.51 -7.72
N LEU A 134 -12.74 -8.02 -8.62
CA LEU A 134 -12.49 -7.36 -9.92
C LEU A 134 -13.77 -7.19 -10.77
N PRO A 135 -14.67 -8.19 -10.90
CA PRO A 135 -15.92 -8.01 -11.65
C PRO A 135 -16.84 -6.94 -11.05
N GLU A 136 -16.94 -6.89 -9.72
CA GLU A 136 -17.79 -5.91 -9.02
C GLU A 136 -17.25 -4.48 -9.22
N LEU A 137 -15.93 -4.31 -9.14
CA LEU A 137 -15.28 -3.01 -9.37
C LEU A 137 -15.39 -2.54 -10.83
N GLU A 138 -15.29 -3.46 -11.79
CA GLU A 138 -15.52 -3.18 -13.21
C GLU A 138 -16.95 -2.67 -13.44
N GLU A 139 -17.94 -3.36 -12.86
CA GLU A 139 -19.35 -2.98 -12.97
C GLU A 139 -19.61 -1.62 -12.31
N GLU A 140 -19.07 -1.37 -11.12
CA GLU A 140 -19.20 -0.08 -10.45
C GLU A 140 -18.60 1.08 -11.27
N LEU A 141 -17.43 0.89 -11.88
CA LEU A 141 -16.83 1.90 -12.78
C LEU A 141 -17.68 2.11 -14.04
N ALA A 142 -18.22 1.03 -14.61
CA ALA A 142 -19.08 1.14 -15.78
C ALA A 142 -20.36 1.93 -15.47
N GLN A 143 -20.97 1.70 -14.30
CA GLN A 143 -22.16 2.40 -13.83
C GLN A 143 -21.90 3.87 -13.45
N ALA A 144 -20.70 4.19 -12.97
CA ALA A 144 -20.32 5.55 -12.61
C ALA A 144 -20.31 6.52 -13.81
N GLY A 145 -20.17 6.00 -15.04
CA GLY A 145 -20.31 6.78 -16.27
C GLY A 145 -19.12 7.70 -16.60
N GLY A 146 -18.04 7.64 -15.83
CA GLY A 146 -16.82 8.43 -16.03
C GLY A 146 -15.54 7.62 -15.75
N PRO A 147 -14.37 8.26 -15.74
CA PRO A 147 -13.08 7.60 -15.49
C PRO A 147 -12.83 7.20 -14.02
N TYR A 148 -13.65 7.68 -13.07
CA TYR A 148 -13.51 7.40 -11.64
C TYR A 148 -14.79 6.79 -11.05
N PHE A 149 -14.69 6.26 -9.82
CA PHE A 149 -15.84 5.69 -9.10
C PHE A 149 -16.91 6.73 -8.70
N ALA A 150 -16.58 8.02 -8.78
CA ALA A 150 -17.49 9.16 -8.62
C ALA A 150 -17.81 9.85 -9.97
N GLY A 151 -17.72 9.11 -11.09
CA GLY A 151 -17.95 9.64 -12.43
C GLY A 151 -16.72 10.41 -12.93
N ASP A 152 -16.87 11.70 -13.21
CA ASP A 152 -15.81 12.54 -13.76
C ASP A 152 -14.85 13.12 -12.71
N SER A 153 -15.19 13.00 -11.42
CA SER A 153 -14.41 13.57 -10.33
C SER A 153 -13.50 12.53 -9.68
N LEU A 154 -12.21 12.84 -9.57
CA LEU A 154 -11.30 12.07 -8.73
C LEU A 154 -11.61 12.31 -7.26
N THR A 155 -11.93 11.24 -6.54
CA THR A 155 -12.23 11.25 -5.10
C THR A 155 -11.31 10.31 -4.33
N TYR A 156 -11.26 10.46 -3.00
CA TYR A 156 -10.34 9.72 -2.15
C TYR A 156 -10.53 8.19 -2.21
N ASP A 157 -11.72 7.71 -2.54
CA ASP A 157 -12.01 6.27 -2.74
C ASP A 157 -11.31 5.69 -3.96
N SER A 158 -11.27 6.46 -5.06
CA SER A 158 -10.57 6.09 -6.28
C SER A 158 -9.07 6.01 -6.03
N VAL A 159 -8.51 6.94 -5.27
CA VAL A 159 -7.09 6.87 -4.86
C VAL A 159 -6.82 5.64 -3.97
N ALA A 160 -7.72 5.35 -3.02
CA ALA A 160 -7.58 4.20 -2.13
C ALA A 160 -7.65 2.85 -2.87
N LEU A 161 -8.63 2.68 -3.75
CA LEU A 161 -8.78 1.47 -4.55
C LEU A 161 -7.60 1.28 -5.52
N PHE A 162 -7.16 2.36 -6.19
CA PHE A 162 -5.99 2.31 -7.04
C PHE A 162 -4.74 1.86 -6.28
N ALA A 163 -4.45 2.48 -5.13
CA ALA A 163 -3.30 2.11 -4.31
C ALA A 163 -3.37 0.64 -3.85
N ALA A 164 -4.53 0.19 -3.38
CA ALA A 164 -4.73 -1.19 -2.92
C ALA A 164 -4.58 -2.21 -4.06
N LEU A 165 -5.21 -1.97 -5.21
CA LEU A 165 -5.13 -2.84 -6.37
C LEU A 165 -3.72 -2.89 -6.94
N ARG A 166 -3.06 -1.74 -7.10
CA ARG A 166 -1.69 -1.65 -7.63
C ARG A 166 -0.73 -2.49 -6.78
N GLU A 167 -0.66 -2.22 -5.48
CA GLU A 167 0.25 -2.94 -4.58
C GLU A 167 -0.05 -4.44 -4.55
N THR A 168 -1.32 -4.83 -4.62
CA THR A 168 -1.71 -6.25 -4.62
C THR A 168 -1.35 -6.94 -5.93
N LEU A 169 -1.63 -6.32 -7.08
CA LEU A 169 -1.38 -6.88 -8.41
C LEU A 169 0.11 -6.87 -8.79
N GLU A 170 0.94 -6.07 -8.11
CA GLU A 170 2.41 -6.11 -8.22
C GLU A 170 3.04 -7.32 -7.53
N LEU A 171 2.29 -8.07 -6.72
CA LEU A 171 2.81 -9.29 -6.12
C LEU A 171 3.03 -10.36 -7.20
N ALA A 172 4.20 -11.03 -7.15
CA ALA A 172 4.65 -12.00 -8.16
C ALA A 172 3.74 -13.25 -8.34
N CYS A 173 2.71 -13.43 -7.51
CA CYS A 173 1.70 -14.46 -7.69
C CYS A 173 0.56 -14.05 -8.65
N PHE A 174 0.50 -12.78 -9.05
CA PHE A 174 -0.43 -12.27 -10.04
C PHE A 174 0.30 -11.95 -11.34
N ASP A 175 -0.40 -12.17 -12.45
CA ASP A 175 -0.05 -11.57 -13.74
C ASP A 175 -1.03 -10.41 -13.96
N ARG A 176 -0.60 -9.17 -13.65
CA ARG A 176 -1.46 -8.00 -13.72
C ARG A 176 -2.17 -7.87 -15.07
N ALA A 177 -1.47 -8.14 -16.18
CA ALA A 177 -2.05 -8.01 -17.51
C ALA A 177 -3.15 -9.06 -17.72
N ALA A 178 -2.91 -10.31 -17.33
CA ALA A 178 -3.91 -11.37 -17.45
C ALA A 178 -5.11 -11.17 -16.50
N GLU A 179 -4.88 -10.72 -15.27
CA GLU A 179 -5.96 -10.46 -14.30
C GLU A 179 -6.86 -9.30 -14.73
N LEU A 180 -6.31 -8.26 -15.37
CA LEU A 180 -7.05 -7.07 -15.78
C LEU A 180 -7.64 -7.15 -17.19
N ALA A 181 -7.13 -8.02 -18.08
CA ALA A 181 -7.60 -8.15 -19.46
C ALA A 181 -9.13 -8.29 -19.63
N PRO A 182 -9.87 -8.99 -18.73
CA PRO A 182 -11.33 -9.07 -18.81
C PRO A 182 -12.08 -7.78 -18.40
N TYR A 183 -11.38 -6.82 -17.80
CA TYR A 183 -11.95 -5.65 -17.11
C TYR A 183 -11.40 -4.35 -17.72
N PRO A 184 -11.89 -3.94 -18.91
CA PRO A 184 -11.34 -2.80 -19.64
C PRO A 184 -11.53 -1.44 -18.93
N LYS A 185 -12.62 -1.23 -18.18
CA LYS A 185 -12.79 0.03 -17.42
C LYS A 185 -11.78 0.11 -16.28
N LEU A 186 -11.59 -1.00 -15.56
CA LEU A 186 -10.61 -1.10 -14.49
C LEU A 186 -9.19 -0.96 -15.02
N THR A 187 -8.88 -1.54 -16.18
CA THR A 187 -7.59 -1.37 -16.87
C THR A 187 -7.31 0.11 -17.14
N ASN A 188 -8.25 0.81 -17.79
CA ASN A 188 -8.11 2.24 -18.09
C ASN A 188 -7.96 3.09 -16.82
N PHE A 189 -8.75 2.78 -15.79
CA PHE A 189 -8.66 3.43 -14.48
C PHE A 189 -7.26 3.28 -13.86
N MET A 190 -6.72 2.06 -13.85
CA MET A 190 -5.40 1.75 -13.31
C MET A 190 -4.30 2.46 -14.09
N ASP A 191 -4.33 2.39 -15.42
CA ASP A 191 -3.28 2.97 -16.28
C ASP A 191 -3.26 4.51 -16.20
N MET A 192 -4.43 5.13 -16.15
CA MET A 192 -4.56 6.59 -15.99
C MET A 192 -3.95 7.05 -14.66
N LEU A 193 -4.35 6.45 -13.54
CA LEU A 193 -3.86 6.84 -12.22
C LEU A 193 -2.38 6.49 -12.03
N GLU A 194 -1.91 5.40 -12.63
CA GLU A 194 -0.49 5.06 -12.63
C GLU A 194 0.35 6.06 -13.41
N SER A 195 -0.11 6.50 -14.57
CA SER A 195 0.53 7.58 -15.32
C SER A 195 0.65 8.86 -14.48
N MET A 196 -0.44 9.25 -13.80
CA MET A 196 -0.47 10.43 -12.93
C MET A 196 0.48 10.31 -11.71
N ALA A 197 0.63 9.11 -11.15
CA ALA A 197 1.41 8.87 -9.95
C ALA A 197 2.83 8.31 -10.20
N SER A 198 3.21 8.10 -11.47
CA SER A 198 4.49 7.51 -11.89
C SER A 198 5.71 8.15 -11.20
N GLY A 199 5.83 9.48 -11.27
CA GLY A 199 6.92 10.22 -10.62
C GLY A 199 6.97 10.04 -9.11
N TRP A 200 5.82 9.85 -8.45
CA TRP A 200 5.77 9.54 -7.03
C TRP A 200 6.26 8.12 -6.73
N PHE A 201 5.87 7.13 -7.54
CA PHE A 201 6.33 5.74 -7.35
C PHE A 201 7.83 5.60 -7.56
N GLU A 202 8.40 6.29 -8.55
CA GLU A 202 9.84 6.35 -8.78
C GLU A 202 10.57 6.95 -7.58
N LYS A 203 10.10 8.12 -7.11
CA LYS A 203 10.63 8.78 -5.91
C LYS A 203 10.56 7.85 -4.70
N ARG A 204 9.39 7.25 -4.46
CA ARG A 204 9.15 6.36 -3.32
C ARG A 204 10.06 5.15 -3.33
N THR A 205 10.20 4.49 -4.48
CA THR A 205 11.06 3.32 -4.64
C THR A 205 12.51 3.67 -4.30
N ARG A 206 13.01 4.78 -4.86
CA ARG A 206 14.37 5.26 -4.64
C ARG A 206 14.62 5.64 -3.18
N GLU A 207 13.76 6.45 -2.59
CA GLU A 207 14.00 7.08 -1.28
C GLU A 207 13.59 6.20 -0.09
N TYR A 208 12.49 5.43 -0.23
CA TYR A 208 11.90 4.71 0.90
C TYR A 208 11.98 3.18 0.78
N GLN A 209 12.14 2.65 -0.43
CA GLN A 209 12.32 1.20 -0.65
C GLN A 209 13.76 0.85 -1.03
N GLY A 210 14.72 1.78 -0.89
CA GLY A 210 16.14 1.52 -1.16
C GLY A 210 16.43 1.08 -2.60
N GLY A 211 15.60 1.48 -3.56
CA GLY A 211 15.68 1.07 -4.96
C GLY A 211 15.01 -0.27 -5.29
N TYR A 212 14.47 -0.99 -4.31
CA TYR A 212 13.75 -2.24 -4.55
C TYR A 212 12.33 -1.98 -5.03
N ALA A 213 12.05 -2.35 -6.29
CA ALA A 213 10.74 -2.15 -6.90
C ALA A 213 9.63 -3.00 -6.24
N SER A 214 9.98 -4.15 -5.66
CA SER A 214 9.03 -5.02 -4.98
C SER A 214 9.05 -4.82 -3.47
N THR A 215 7.87 -4.56 -2.88
CA THR A 215 7.70 -4.56 -1.42
C THR A 215 8.12 -5.89 -0.78
N VAL A 216 7.90 -7.02 -1.46
CA VAL A 216 8.34 -8.35 -0.99
C VAL A 216 9.85 -8.44 -0.94
N GLU A 217 10.54 -8.00 -1.99
CA GLU A 217 12.01 -7.99 -2.05
C GLU A 217 12.61 -7.06 -1.00
N TYR A 218 12.11 -5.83 -0.91
CA TYR A 218 12.51 -4.86 0.10
C TYR A 218 12.41 -5.45 1.51
N LEU A 219 11.25 -6.03 1.86
CA LEU A 219 11.04 -6.63 3.17
C LEU A 219 11.89 -7.89 3.39
N ALA A 220 12.08 -8.72 2.37
CA ALA A 220 12.95 -9.88 2.46
C ALA A 220 14.40 -9.49 2.75
N VAL A 221 14.95 -8.53 2.00
CA VAL A 221 16.34 -8.09 2.19
C VAL A 221 16.54 -7.39 3.52
N THR A 222 15.59 -6.54 3.94
CA THR A 222 15.73 -5.75 5.19
C THR A 222 15.44 -6.53 6.46
N ASN A 223 14.63 -7.59 6.40
CA ASN A 223 14.24 -8.39 7.58
C ASN A 223 14.90 -9.77 7.68
N THR A 224 15.82 -10.14 6.78
CA THR A 224 16.54 -11.43 6.87
C THR A 224 17.79 -11.29 7.74
N PRO A 225 17.86 -11.91 8.94
CA PRO A 225 19.06 -11.92 9.76
C PRO A 225 20.03 -13.01 9.27
N ILE A 226 20.86 -12.70 8.28
CA ILE A 226 21.97 -13.55 7.79
C ILE A 226 23.24 -12.66 7.73
N PRO A 227 24.48 -13.16 7.98
CA PRO A 227 25.52 -12.40 8.70
C PRO A 227 26.29 -11.41 7.81
N TRP A 228 25.60 -10.50 7.12
CA TRP A 228 26.23 -9.51 6.24
C TRP A 228 25.37 -8.26 6.24
N LYS A 229 25.89 -7.21 6.91
CA LYS A 229 25.42 -5.81 6.99
C LYS A 229 23.92 -5.59 6.77
N ARG A 230 23.23 -5.05 7.81
CA ARG A 230 22.05 -4.19 7.58
C ARG A 230 22.38 -3.31 6.39
N VAL A 231 21.62 -3.42 5.30
CA VAL A 231 21.71 -2.47 4.21
C VAL A 231 21.27 -1.15 4.82
N THR A 232 22.22 -0.39 5.33
CA THR A 232 22.02 1.01 5.64
C THR A 232 21.75 1.62 4.29
N ILE A 233 20.49 1.96 4.00
CA ILE A 233 20.14 2.75 2.83
C ILE A 233 21.02 4.00 2.93
N GLN A 234 22.08 4.05 2.12
CA GLN A 234 22.90 5.25 2.05
C GLN A 234 21.98 6.31 1.47
N LYS A 235 21.73 7.37 2.25
CA LYS A 235 21.12 8.58 1.72
C LYS A 235 21.86 8.93 0.43
N PRO A 236 21.17 9.24 -0.68
CA PRO A 236 21.83 10.02 -1.72
C PRO A 236 22.41 11.25 -1.02
N GLU A 237 23.73 11.45 -1.11
CA GLU A 237 24.37 12.65 -0.59
C GLU A 237 23.60 13.84 -1.15
N ASP A 238 23.10 14.70 -0.26
CA ASP A 238 22.47 15.95 -0.64
C ASP A 238 23.51 16.69 -1.49
N SER A 239 23.31 16.71 -2.81
CA SER A 239 24.05 17.56 -3.73
C SER A 239 23.57 19.00 -3.60
N GLU A 240 23.48 19.49 -2.36
CA GLU A 240 23.25 20.87 -1.99
C GLU A 240 24.41 21.29 -1.10
N GLY A 241 25.42 21.91 -1.71
CA GLY A 241 26.53 22.44 -0.93
C GLY A 241 27.84 22.71 -1.66
N LYS A 242 27.81 23.19 -2.91
CA LYS A 242 28.86 24.11 -3.38
C LYS A 242 28.21 25.25 -4.16
N ALA A 243 28.10 26.38 -3.44
CA ALA A 243 28.03 27.71 -4.02
C ALA A 243 29.26 27.99 -4.90
#